data_AF-A0A7C2QEA7-F1
#
_entry.id   AF-A0A7C2QEA7-F1
#
_cell.length_a   1.000
_cell.length_b   1.000
_cell.length_c   1.000
_cell.angle_alpha   90.00
_cell.angle_beta   90.00
_cell.angle_gamma   90.00
#
_symmetry.space_group_name_H-M   'P 1'
#
loop_
_entity.id
_entity.type
_entity.pdbx_description
1 polymer ?
#
loop_
_entity_poly.entity_id
_entity_poly.type
_entity_poly.pdbx_seq_one_letter_code
_entity_poly.pdbx_strand_id
1 'polypeptide(L)'
;MKSTINIDIDYLCQLAHIYLENSEKEIISKDIIKIIDFFSMLQELDTKDVEVYYNDHLGESKFLNDLAKTDIDVKTYLETNTKNEGMYIKIPPILKNN
;
A
#
# COMPACT_ATOMS: atom_id res chain seq x y z
N MET A 1 -19.88 -17.60 9.95
CA MET A 1 -20.76 -17.33 8.78
C MET A 1 -19.85 -17.35 7.54
N LYS A 2 -20.16 -18.10 6.47
CA LYS A 2 -19.30 -18.06 5.27
C LYS A 2 -19.44 -16.68 4.62
N SER A 3 -18.32 -16.02 4.33
CA SER A 3 -18.30 -14.75 3.62
C SER A 3 -18.91 -14.94 2.22
N THR A 4 -19.94 -14.15 1.91
CA THR A 4 -20.54 -14.04 0.56
C THR A 4 -19.81 -13.00 -0.29
N ILE A 5 -18.62 -12.55 0.13
CA ILE A 5 -17.88 -11.49 -0.53
C ILE A 5 -17.29 -12.02 -1.84
N ASN A 6 -17.73 -11.41 -2.93
CA ASN A 6 -17.10 -11.56 -4.24
C ASN A 6 -15.91 -10.60 -4.31
N ILE A 7 -14.71 -11.14 -4.45
CA ILE A 7 -13.46 -10.37 -4.46
C ILE A 7 -13.00 -10.22 -5.90
N ASP A 8 -12.95 -8.98 -6.36
CA ASP A 8 -12.32 -8.62 -7.62
C ASP A 8 -10.80 -8.54 -7.42
N ILE A 9 -10.11 -9.62 -7.77
CA ILE A 9 -8.66 -9.72 -7.62
C ILE A 9 -7.91 -8.77 -8.56
N ASP A 10 -8.47 -8.48 -9.73
CA ASP A 10 -7.86 -7.58 -10.71
C ASP A 10 -7.91 -6.14 -10.21
N TYR A 11 -9.04 -5.74 -9.62
CA TYR A 11 -9.17 -4.43 -8.98
C TYR A 11 -8.19 -4.25 -7.81
N LEU A 12 -8.03 -5.27 -6.96
CA LEU A 12 -7.05 -5.22 -5.87
C LEU A 12 -5.61 -5.13 -6.37
N CYS A 13 -5.27 -5.90 -7.42
CA CYS A 13 -3.96 -5.83 -8.06
C CYS A 13 -3.67 -4.43 -8.62
N GLN A 14 -4.67 -3.80 -9.24
CA GLN A 14 -4.55 -2.45 -9.78
C GLN A 14 -4.27 -1.42 -8.67
N LEU A 15 -5.01 -1.48 -7.56
CA LEU A 15 -4.80 -0.57 -6.41
C LEU A 15 -3.43 -0.76 -5.75
N ALA A 16 -2.96 -2.01 -5.68
CA ALA A 16 -1.68 -2.35 -5.07
C ALA A 16 -0.47 -2.21 -6.02
N HIS A 17 -0.69 -1.90 -7.30
CA HIS A 17 0.33 -1.93 -8.36
C HIS A 17 1.08 -3.27 -8.45
N ILE A 18 0.37 -4.38 -8.25
CA ILE A 18 0.91 -5.74 -8.34
C ILE A 18 0.46 -6.36 -9.66
N TYR A 19 1.39 -6.99 -10.37
CA TYR A 19 1.08 -7.86 -11.49
C TYR A 19 1.09 -9.32 -11.02
N LEU A 20 0.04 -10.06 -11.39
CA LEU A 20 -0.09 -11.49 -11.14
C LEU A 20 -0.47 -12.21 -12.43
N GLU A 21 0.11 -13.38 -12.65
CA GLU A 21 -0.34 -14.29 -13.69
C GLU A 21 -1.71 -14.89 -13.33
N ASN A 22 -2.46 -15.38 -14.32
CA ASN A 22 -3.81 -15.93 -14.09
C ASN A 22 -3.81 -17.11 -13.09
N SER A 23 -2.79 -17.96 -13.11
CA SER A 23 -2.64 -19.06 -12.14
C SER A 23 -2.43 -18.55 -10.71
N GLU A 24 -1.71 -17.44 -10.53
CA GLU A 24 -1.46 -16.84 -9.23
C GLU A 24 -2.72 -16.14 -8.70
N LYS A 25 -3.48 -15.49 -9.57
CA LYS A 25 -4.77 -14.87 -9.22
C LYS A 25 -5.75 -15.88 -8.64
N GLU A 26 -5.85 -17.07 -9.22
CA GLU A 26 -6.73 -18.13 -8.69
C GLU A 26 -6.31 -18.62 -7.31
N ILE A 27 -5.01 -18.76 -7.06
CA ILE A 27 -4.47 -19.18 -5.77
C ILE A 27 -4.72 -18.10 -4.72
N ILE A 28 -4.31 -16.87 -5.03
CA ILE A 28 -4.43 -15.72 -4.12
C ILE A 28 -5.90 -15.41 -3.82
N SER A 29 -6.80 -15.50 -4.79
CA SER A 29 -8.23 -15.32 -4.56
C SER A 29 -8.76 -16.30 -3.50
N LYS A 30 -8.39 -17.58 -3.59
CA LYS A 30 -8.79 -18.61 -2.60
C LYS A 30 -8.22 -18.31 -1.22
N ASP A 31 -6.96 -17.85 -1.15
CA ASP A 31 -6.32 -17.57 0.13
C ASP A 31 -6.85 -16.30 0.79
N ILE A 32 -7.13 -15.24 0.02
CA ILE A 32 -7.78 -14.03 0.55
C ILE A 32 -9.17 -14.37 1.12
N ILE A 33 -9.96 -15.22 0.44
CA ILE A 33 -11.27 -15.64 0.97
C ILE A 33 -11.11 -16.31 2.34
N LYS A 34 -10.14 -17.22 2.50
CA LYS A 34 -9.86 -17.87 3.80
C LYS A 34 -9.45 -16.86 4.87
N ILE A 35 -8.63 -15.88 4.51
CA ILE A 35 -8.19 -14.81 5.42
C ILE A 35 -9.39 -13.98 5.88
N ILE A 36 -10.26 -13.57 4.97
CA ILE A 36 -11.46 -12.79 5.30
C ILE A 36 -12.44 -13.61 6.14
N ASP A 37 -12.64 -14.89 5.80
CA ASP A 37 -13.47 -15.80 6.60
C ASP A 37 -12.93 -15.92 8.04
N PHE A 38 -11.60 -16.01 8.21
CA PHE A 38 -10.97 -16.01 9.53
C PHE A 38 -11.24 -14.71 10.30
N PHE A 39 -11.04 -13.55 9.67
CA PHE A 39 -11.30 -12.26 10.31
C PHE A 39 -12.79 -11.97 10.56
N SER A 40 -13.70 -12.67 9.88
CA SER A 40 -15.14 -12.53 10.12
C SER A 40 -15.55 -12.93 11.54
N MET A 41 -14.72 -13.71 12.25
CA MET A 41 -14.91 -14.01 13.68
C MET A 41 -14.94 -12.75 14.57
N LEU A 42 -14.31 -11.64 14.14
CA LEU A 42 -14.32 -10.38 14.88
C LEU A 42 -15.72 -9.76 14.97
N GLN A 43 -16.64 -10.13 14.07
CA GLN A 43 -18.03 -9.65 14.10
C GLN A 43 -18.83 -10.18 15.30
N GLU A 44 -18.32 -11.22 15.98
CA GLU A 44 -18.94 -11.78 17.19
C GLU A 44 -18.70 -10.90 18.43
N LEU A 45 -17.77 -9.95 18.36
CA LEU A 45 -17.40 -9.07 19.47
C LEU A 45 -18.24 -7.77 19.43
N ASP A 46 -18.87 -7.41 20.54
CA ASP A 46 -19.51 -6.10 20.70
C ASP A 46 -18.45 -5.02 20.95
N THR A 47 -18.35 -4.07 20.03
CA THR A 47 -17.36 -2.99 20.04
C THR A 47 -18.01 -1.60 20.10
N LYS A 48 -19.33 -1.52 20.35
CA LYS A 48 -20.06 -0.23 20.35
C LYS A 48 -19.51 0.82 21.31
N ASP A 49 -19.06 0.36 22.48
CA ASP A 49 -18.55 1.22 23.56
C ASP A 49 -17.03 1.12 23.73
N VAL A 50 -16.33 0.58 22.72
CA VAL A 50 -14.87 0.42 22.74
C VAL A 50 -14.25 1.48 21.84
N GLU A 51 -13.39 2.32 22.41
CA GLU A 51 -12.62 3.29 21.63
C GLU A 51 -11.60 2.57 20.72
N VAL A 52 -11.45 3.09 19.51
CA VAL A 52 -10.42 2.60 18.59
C VAL A 52 -9.05 2.94 19.18
N TYR A 53 -8.18 1.94 19.28
CA TYR A 53 -6.81 2.18 19.73
C TYR A 53 -6.06 3.03 18.72
N TYR A 54 -5.59 4.19 19.18
CA TYR A 54 -4.56 4.99 18.51
C TYR A 54 -3.24 4.81 19.26
N ASN A 55 -2.11 5.04 18.59
CA ASN A 55 -0.82 4.90 19.24
C ASN A 55 -0.64 5.98 20.33
N ASP A 56 -0.81 5.60 21.60
CA ASP A 56 -0.71 6.49 22.78
C ASP A 56 0.69 7.11 22.97
N HIS A 57 1.72 6.60 22.28
CA HIS A 57 3.06 7.18 22.30
C HIS A 57 3.22 8.37 21.34
N LEU A 58 2.24 8.61 20.46
CA LEU A 58 2.07 9.88 19.79
C LEU A 58 1.43 10.82 20.81
N GLY A 59 2.23 11.46 21.66
CA GLY A 59 1.75 12.48 22.59
C GLY A 59 1.13 13.68 21.85
N GLU A 60 1.67 14.88 22.06
CA GLU A 60 1.21 16.03 21.27
C GLU A 60 1.64 15.91 19.79
N SER A 61 0.83 16.48 18.89
CA SER A 61 1.16 16.56 17.47
C SER A 61 2.53 17.21 17.29
N LYS A 62 3.43 16.52 16.58
CA LYS A 62 4.76 17.06 16.26
C LYS A 62 4.64 17.98 15.06
N PHE A 63 4.76 19.28 15.30
CA PHE A 63 4.83 20.27 14.24
C PHE A 63 6.24 20.31 13.64
N LEU A 64 6.32 20.37 12.31
CA LEU A 64 7.58 20.62 11.62
C LEU A 64 7.86 22.14 11.64
N ASN A 65 9.03 22.54 12.11
CA ASN A 65 9.49 23.92 12.00
C ASN A 65 9.80 24.25 10.54
N ASP A 66 9.35 25.41 10.06
CA ASP A 66 9.64 25.92 8.72
C ASP A 66 11.09 26.42 8.64
N LEU A 67 12.01 25.46 8.60
CA LEU A 67 13.45 25.67 8.48
C LEU A 67 13.93 24.85 7.29
N ALA A 68 14.63 25.50 6.37
CA ALA A 68 15.29 24.82 5.26
C ALA A 68 16.29 23.79 5.82
N LYS A 69 16.06 22.50 5.52
CA LYS A 69 17.02 21.44 5.75
C LYS A 69 17.82 21.20 4.48
N THR A 70 19.09 20.81 4.65
CA THR A 70 20.11 20.62 3.61
C THR A 70 19.59 20.00 2.32
N ASP A 71 20.16 20.51 1.23
CA ASP A 71 20.01 19.97 -0.12
C ASP A 71 20.37 18.48 -0.12
N ILE A 72 19.46 17.66 -0.66
CA ILE A 72 19.73 16.26 -0.95
C ILE A 72 20.94 16.24 -1.91
N ASP A 73 21.96 15.42 -1.62
CA ASP A 73 23.02 15.15 -2.61
C ASP A 73 22.40 14.34 -3.76
N VAL A 74 21.92 15.08 -4.76
CA VAL A 74 21.24 14.55 -5.95
C VAL A 74 22.12 13.50 -6.63
N LYS A 75 23.44 13.68 -6.62
CA LYS A 75 24.37 12.74 -7.27
C LYS A 75 24.39 11.41 -6.53
N THR A 76 24.61 11.42 -5.21
CA THR A 76 24.59 10.19 -4.40
C THR A 76 23.23 9.51 -4.46
N TYR A 77 22.14 10.27 -4.43
CA TYR A 77 20.80 9.71 -4.56
C TYR A 77 20.61 9.00 -5.91
N LEU A 78 20.99 9.64 -7.01
CA LEU A 78 20.84 9.03 -8.34
C LEU A 78 21.75 7.81 -8.53
N GLU A 79 22.97 7.80 -8.01
CA GLU A 79 23.87 6.63 -8.09
C GLU A 79 23.26 5.34 -7.49
N THR A 80 22.35 5.46 -6.52
CA THR A 80 21.65 4.31 -5.93
C THR A 80 20.44 3.81 -6.72
N ASN A 81 19.98 4.56 -7.73
CA ASN A 81 18.78 4.26 -8.50
C ASN A 81 19.09 3.47 -9.79
N THR A 82 18.17 2.57 -10.16
CA THR A 82 18.38 1.56 -11.22
C THR A 82 18.49 2.12 -12.63
N LYS A 83 17.90 3.30 -12.93
CA LYS A 83 17.94 3.94 -14.25
C LYS A 83 17.92 5.46 -14.12
N ASN A 84 19.00 6.11 -14.57
CA ASN A 84 19.13 7.57 -14.56
C ASN A 84 19.56 8.09 -15.94
N GLU A 85 19.19 9.33 -16.24
CA GLU A 85 19.64 10.07 -17.41
C GLU A 85 19.99 11.50 -16.98
N GLY A 86 21.30 11.81 -16.97
CA GLY A 86 21.78 13.04 -16.36
C GLY A 86 21.38 13.14 -14.89
N MET A 87 20.67 14.22 -14.53
CA MET A 87 20.19 14.50 -13.17
C MET A 87 18.74 14.03 -12.93
N TYR A 88 18.24 13.09 -13.74
CA TYR A 88 16.85 12.63 -13.68
C TYR A 88 16.76 11.11 -13.50
N ILE A 89 15.74 10.67 -12.76
CA ILE A 89 15.33 9.26 -12.76
C ILE A 89 14.57 9.00 -14.06
N LYS A 90 15.01 7.99 -14.82
CA LYS A 90 14.40 7.64 -16.10
C LYS A 90 13.31 6.60 -15.90
N ILE A 91 12.05 7.00 -16.12
CA ILE A 91 10.87 6.13 -16.09
C ILE A 91 10.22 6.00 -17.48
N PRO A 92 9.40 4.97 -17.70
CA PRO A 92 8.52 4.93 -18.88
C PRO A 92 7.60 6.17 -18.91
N PRO A 93 7.33 6.75 -20.10
CA PRO A 93 6.45 7.90 -20.22
C PRO A 93 5.03 7.56 -19.77
N ILE A 94 4.40 8.49 -19.06
CA ILE A 94 3.06 8.34 -18.47
C ILE A 94 1.97 8.41 -19.56
N LEU A 95 2.21 9.20 -20.62
CA LEU A 95 1.32 9.31 -21.76
C LEU A 95 1.90 8.53 -22.95
N LYS A 96 1.10 7.63 -23.52
CA LYS A 96 1.37 7.09 -24.86
C LYS A 96 1.04 8.18 -25.87
N ASN A 97 2.04 8.66 -26.62
CA ASN A 97 1.76 9.41 -27.84
C ASN A 97 1.06 8.45 -28.81
N ASN A 98 -0.16 8.78 -29.21
CA ASN A 98 -0.82 8.19 -30.37
C ASN A 98 -0.27 8.80 -31.65
#